data_AF-A0A9D9LC99-F1
#
_entry.id   AF-A0A9D9LC99-F1
#
_cell.length_a   1.000
_cell.length_b   1.000
_cell.length_c   1.000
_cell.angle_alpha   90.00
_cell.angle_beta   90.00
_cell.angle_gamma   90.00
#
_symmetry.space_group_name_H-M   'P 1'
#
loop_
_entity.id
_entity.type
_entity.pdbx_description
1 polymer ?
#
loop_
_entity_poly.entity_id
_entity_poly.type
_entity_poly.pdbx_seq_one_letter_code
_entity_poly.pdbx_strand_id
1 'polypeptide(L)'
;RKELDATKHEFIRLKDASWLLGACRFSKTTLGYSPSSAPDNWAVCPDKSCVYFGHVDFGDDGCSRLEGEFACDRQGVVVEMVDLTLDHPHEVLATFNLRPGGWYDYQTVSAVLARPVYGKRDIMFRISGGNCNFKGWRAL
;
A
#
# COMPACT_ATOMS: atom_id res chain seq x y z
N ARG A 1 -4.08 14.53 -13.20
CA ARG A 1 -3.76 13.40 -12.28
C ARG A 1 -4.74 13.50 -11.12
N LYS A 2 -5.32 12.39 -10.65
CA LYS A 2 -6.23 12.41 -9.48
C LYS A 2 -5.38 12.66 -8.24
N GLU A 3 -5.72 13.68 -7.46
CA GLU A 3 -5.12 13.94 -6.15
C GLU A 3 -5.81 13.04 -5.12
N LEU A 4 -5.02 12.39 -4.25
CA LEU A 4 -5.50 11.56 -3.16
C LEU A 4 -5.37 12.33 -1.85
N ASP A 5 -6.31 12.11 -0.93
CA ASP A 5 -6.40 12.88 0.31
C ASP A 5 -6.30 11.93 1.50
N ALA A 6 -5.14 11.95 2.16
CA ALA A 6 -4.84 11.12 3.32
C ALA A 6 -5.37 11.73 4.63
N THR A 7 -5.77 13.01 4.63
CA THR A 7 -6.32 13.70 5.82
C THR A 7 -7.68 13.14 6.25
N LYS A 8 -8.34 12.38 5.37
CA LYS A 8 -9.63 11.74 5.66
C LYS A 8 -9.53 10.51 6.56
N HIS A 9 -8.32 9.99 6.80
CA HIS A 9 -8.09 8.75 7.55
C HIS A 9 -8.84 7.52 7.01
N GLU A 10 -9.29 7.61 5.76
CA GLU A 10 -9.94 6.52 5.03
C GLU A 10 -8.89 5.71 4.26
N PHE A 11 -9.21 4.45 3.97
CA PHE A 11 -8.35 3.63 3.14
C PHE A 11 -8.32 4.13 1.69
N ILE A 12 -7.13 4.56 1.26
CA ILE A 12 -6.75 4.75 -0.13
C ILE A 12 -6.52 3.35 -0.74
N ARG A 13 -7.29 2.99 -1.77
CA ARG A 13 -7.39 1.61 -2.26
C ARG A 13 -6.57 1.38 -3.53
N LEU A 14 -6.32 0.11 -3.88
CA LEU A 14 -5.58 -0.25 -5.11
C LEU A 14 -6.20 0.28 -6.42
N LYS A 15 -7.51 0.49 -6.46
CA LYS A 15 -8.19 1.17 -7.58
C LYS A 15 -7.72 2.62 -7.80
N ASP A 16 -7.26 3.27 -6.73
CA ASP A 16 -6.77 4.65 -6.71
C ASP A 16 -5.29 4.74 -7.07
N ALA A 17 -4.57 3.61 -7.19
CA ALA A 17 -3.19 3.59 -7.64
C ALA A 17 -3.06 4.10 -9.09
N SER A 18 -2.06 4.94 -9.33
CA SER A 18 -1.74 5.51 -10.63
C SER A 18 -1.12 4.48 -11.57
N TRP A 19 -0.22 3.61 -11.07
CA TRP A 19 0.31 2.49 -11.83
C TRP A 19 0.81 1.37 -10.91
N LEU A 20 0.95 0.17 -11.49
CA LEU A 20 1.46 -1.03 -10.85
C LEU A 20 2.60 -1.59 -11.71
N LEU A 21 3.80 -1.73 -11.14
CA LEU A 21 4.95 -2.33 -11.81
C LEU A 21 5.20 -3.71 -11.20
N GLY A 22 5.04 -4.75 -12.01
CA GLY A 22 5.21 -6.14 -11.56
C GLY A 22 4.08 -6.66 -10.65
N ALA A 23 3.07 -5.85 -10.33
CA ALA A 23 1.88 -6.25 -9.57
C ALA A 23 0.64 -6.38 -10.47
N CYS A 24 -0.24 -7.32 -10.12
CA CYS A 24 -1.44 -7.62 -10.89
C CYS A 24 -2.69 -7.28 -10.07
N ARG A 25 -3.43 -6.24 -10.48
CA ARG A 25 -4.68 -5.83 -9.82
C ARG A 25 -5.85 -6.70 -10.28
N PHE A 26 -6.67 -7.14 -9.33
CA PHE A 26 -7.91 -7.85 -9.58
C PHE A 26 -9.09 -6.95 -9.18
N SER A 27 -9.90 -6.56 -10.17
CA SER A 27 -11.05 -5.66 -9.98
C SER A 27 -12.42 -6.33 -10.20
N LYS A 28 -12.46 -7.57 -10.75
CA LYS A 28 -13.59 -8.51 -10.83
C LYS A 28 -13.10 -9.82 -11.47
N THR A 29 -13.58 -10.97 -11.00
CA THR A 29 -13.15 -12.32 -11.38
C THR A 29 -13.51 -12.66 -12.84
N THR A 30 -12.54 -12.65 -13.76
CA THR A 30 -12.69 -13.25 -15.12
C THR A 30 -12.20 -14.70 -15.22
N LEU A 31 -11.77 -15.30 -14.12
CA LEU A 31 -11.56 -16.73 -13.98
C LEU A 31 -12.67 -17.23 -13.05
N GLY A 32 -13.47 -18.23 -13.46
CA GLY A 32 -14.73 -18.65 -12.82
C GLY A 32 -14.62 -18.97 -11.33
N TYR A 33 -14.64 -17.94 -10.49
CA TYR A 33 -14.30 -17.98 -9.08
C TYR A 33 -15.41 -17.31 -8.26
N SER A 34 -15.74 -17.90 -7.10
CA SER A 34 -16.89 -17.53 -6.27
C SER A 34 -16.70 -16.17 -5.57
N PRO A 35 -17.67 -15.24 -5.67
CA PRO A 35 -17.58 -13.87 -5.14
C PRO A 35 -17.84 -13.75 -3.62
N SER A 36 -18.00 -14.86 -2.89
CA SER A 36 -18.37 -14.82 -1.46
C SER A 36 -17.17 -14.78 -0.49
N SER A 37 -15.94 -14.93 -0.97
CA SER A 37 -14.76 -15.14 -0.10
C SER A 37 -13.49 -14.34 -0.45
N ALA A 38 -13.40 -13.73 -1.64
CA ALA A 38 -12.24 -12.91 -2.00
C ALA A 38 -12.56 -11.42 -1.77
N PRO A 39 -11.64 -10.64 -1.20
CA PRO A 39 -11.89 -9.23 -1.01
C PRO A 39 -11.98 -8.49 -2.33
N ASP A 40 -12.80 -7.44 -2.34
CA ASP A 40 -12.86 -6.50 -3.45
C ASP A 40 -11.58 -5.65 -3.51
N ASN A 41 -11.09 -5.36 -4.72
CA ASN A 41 -10.05 -4.38 -5.01
C ASN A 41 -8.68 -4.59 -4.30
N TRP A 42 -7.93 -5.58 -4.77
CA TRP A 42 -6.59 -5.91 -4.31
C TRP A 42 -5.65 -6.21 -5.48
N ALA A 43 -4.35 -6.33 -5.19
CA ALA A 43 -3.34 -6.77 -6.14
C ALA A 43 -2.49 -7.89 -5.56
N VAL A 44 -2.14 -8.89 -6.40
CA VAL A 44 -0.97 -9.74 -6.14
C VAL A 44 0.26 -8.89 -6.38
N CYS A 45 1.13 -8.80 -5.38
CA CYS A 45 2.38 -8.07 -5.40
C CYS A 45 3.53 -9.08 -5.21
N PRO A 46 4.14 -9.58 -6.30
CA PRO A 46 5.34 -10.39 -6.23
C PRO A 46 6.53 -9.63 -5.60
N ASP A 47 7.56 -10.38 -5.20
CA ASP A 47 8.84 -9.80 -4.77
C ASP A 47 9.35 -8.78 -5.81
N LYS A 48 9.81 -7.62 -5.33
CA LYS A 48 10.29 -6.47 -6.13
C LYS A 48 9.23 -5.73 -6.94
N SER A 49 7.95 -6.01 -6.72
CA SER A 49 6.88 -5.20 -7.30
C SER A 49 6.78 -3.83 -6.63
N CYS A 50 6.28 -2.85 -7.39
CA CYS A 50 6.03 -1.50 -6.95
C CYS A 50 4.59 -1.08 -7.25
N VAL A 51 3.96 -0.39 -6.30
CA VAL A 51 2.61 0.19 -6.45
C VAL A 51 2.68 1.68 -6.19
N TYR A 52 2.39 2.50 -7.20
CA TYR A 52 2.47 3.95 -7.09
C TYR A 52 1.09 4.57 -7.01
N PHE A 53 0.86 5.34 -5.95
CA PHE A 53 -0.41 6.01 -5.70
C PHE A 53 -0.48 7.42 -6.31
N GLY A 54 0.66 8.02 -6.65
CA GLY A 54 0.68 9.38 -7.18
C GLY A 54 0.74 10.42 -6.07
N HIS A 55 0.20 11.60 -6.36
CA HIS A 55 0.17 12.73 -5.45
C HIS A 55 -0.87 12.50 -4.35
N VAL A 56 -0.42 12.47 -3.11
CA VAL A 56 -1.20 12.30 -1.89
C VAL A 56 -1.00 13.52 -1.00
N ASP A 57 -2.09 14.10 -0.53
CA ASP A 57 -2.09 15.19 0.43
C ASP A 57 -2.20 14.66 1.86
N PHE A 58 -1.17 14.93 2.68
CA PHE A 58 -1.13 14.61 4.11
C PHE A 58 -1.59 15.77 5.00
N GLY A 59 -1.95 16.91 4.42
CA GLY A 59 -2.36 18.11 5.15
C GLY A 59 -1.23 18.77 5.95
N ASP A 60 -1.58 19.84 6.65
CA ASP A 60 -0.62 20.65 7.43
C ASP A 60 -0.37 20.10 8.84
N ASP A 61 -1.31 19.34 9.39
CA ASP A 61 -1.17 18.69 10.70
C ASP A 61 -0.17 17.51 10.65
N GLY A 62 0.01 16.97 9.45
CA GLY A 62 0.90 15.85 9.16
C GLY A 62 0.43 14.51 9.72
N CYS A 63 1.13 13.47 9.30
CA CYS A 63 0.85 12.09 9.67
C CYS A 63 2.10 11.47 10.30
N SER A 64 1.93 10.69 11.37
CA SER A 64 3.04 9.99 12.03
C SER A 64 2.91 8.47 12.02
N ARG A 65 1.74 7.95 11.64
CA ARG A 65 1.47 6.52 11.61
C ARG A 65 0.63 6.15 10.40
N LEU A 66 0.90 4.97 9.86
CA LEU A 66 0.17 4.41 8.73
C LEU A 66 -0.41 3.05 9.10
N GLU A 67 -1.46 2.69 8.39
CA GLU A 67 -1.97 1.32 8.35
C GLU A 67 -2.08 0.85 6.91
N GLY A 68 -1.78 -0.43 6.67
CA GLY A 68 -1.99 -1.08 5.39
C GLY A 68 -2.64 -2.44 5.55
N GLU A 69 -3.46 -2.81 4.58
CA GLU A 69 -4.14 -4.10 4.55
C GLU A 69 -3.43 -5.06 3.60
N PHE A 70 -2.81 -6.10 4.18
CA PHE A 70 -1.98 -7.05 3.47
C PHE A 70 -2.29 -8.50 3.85
N ALA A 71 -1.96 -9.44 2.96
CA ALA A 71 -1.90 -10.87 3.27
C ALA A 71 -0.61 -11.46 2.69
N CYS A 72 0.08 -12.33 3.41
CA CYS A 72 1.21 -13.09 2.88
C CYS A 72 1.23 -14.49 3.52
N ASP A 73 1.85 -15.45 2.84
CA ASP A 73 1.90 -16.86 3.26
C ASP A 73 3.24 -17.25 3.91
N ARG A 74 4.19 -16.31 3.99
CA ARG A 74 5.53 -16.55 4.50
C ARG A 74 6.05 -15.42 5.39
N GLN A 75 7.01 -15.79 6.23
CA GLN A 75 7.78 -14.84 7.05
C GLN A 75 8.74 -14.02 6.18
N GLY A 76 9.08 -12.83 6.68
CA GLY A 76 10.10 -11.96 6.09
C GLY A 76 9.62 -11.12 4.90
N VAL A 77 8.32 -11.10 4.61
CA VAL A 77 7.76 -10.18 3.61
C VAL A 77 7.66 -8.78 4.22
N VAL A 78 8.19 -7.81 3.50
CA VAL A 78 8.27 -6.41 3.91
C VAL A 78 7.68 -5.54 2.81
N VAL A 79 6.87 -4.56 3.23
CA VAL A 79 6.37 -3.51 2.35
C VAL A 79 6.91 -2.16 2.83
N GLU A 80 7.58 -1.43 1.97
CA GLU A 80 8.13 -0.11 2.27
C GLU A 80 7.33 0.96 1.56
N MET A 81 6.93 2.01 2.28
CA MET A 81 6.40 3.23 1.69
C MET A 81 7.56 4.20 1.43
N VAL A 82 7.63 4.72 0.21
CA VAL A 82 8.72 5.56 -0.29
C VAL A 82 8.16 6.88 -0.79
N ASP A 83 8.86 7.96 -0.43
CA ASP A 83 8.62 9.30 -0.98
C ASP A 83 9.41 9.47 -2.28
N LEU A 84 8.70 9.79 -3.37
CA LEU A 84 9.25 10.08 -4.69
C LEU A 84 9.01 11.54 -5.10
N THR A 85 8.67 12.42 -4.16
CA THR A 85 8.38 13.82 -4.46
C THR A 85 9.63 14.47 -5.04
N LEU A 86 9.48 15.18 -6.16
CA LEU A 86 10.58 15.93 -6.76
C LEU A 86 11.18 16.88 -5.72
N ASP A 87 12.51 16.99 -5.71
CA ASP A 87 13.28 17.82 -4.78
C ASP A 87 13.21 17.37 -3.30
N HIS A 88 12.59 16.23 -3.01
CA HIS A 88 12.71 15.54 -1.73
C HIS A 88 13.68 14.35 -1.83
N PRO A 89 14.43 14.02 -0.76
CA PRO A 89 15.23 12.80 -0.73
C PRO A 89 14.36 11.57 -0.97
N HIS A 90 14.77 10.69 -1.89
CA HIS A 90 14.16 9.38 -2.04
C HIS A 90 14.40 8.57 -0.77
N GLU A 91 13.40 8.50 0.10
CA GLU A 91 13.53 7.86 1.40
C GLU A 91 12.40 6.89 1.66
N VAL A 92 12.71 5.88 2.48
CA VAL A 92 11.70 5.01 3.06
C VAL A 92 11.06 5.76 4.22
N LEU A 93 9.78 6.09 4.06
CA LEU A 93 8.97 6.77 5.06
C LEU A 93 8.53 5.82 6.17
N ALA A 94 8.13 4.60 5.81
CA ALA A 94 7.67 3.58 6.74
C ALA A 94 7.90 2.17 6.20
N THR A 95 8.02 1.22 7.11
CA THR A 95 8.22 -0.20 6.80
C THR A 95 7.15 -1.04 7.50
N PHE A 96 6.33 -1.74 6.73
CA PHE A 96 5.36 -2.72 7.20
C PHE A 96 6.00 -4.10 7.21
N ASN A 97 6.16 -4.69 8.40
CA ASN A 97 6.63 -6.06 8.56
C ASN A 97 5.41 -6.99 8.58
N LEU A 98 5.23 -7.78 7.52
CA LEU A 98 4.04 -8.61 7.39
C LEU A 98 4.19 -9.90 8.20
N ARG A 99 3.06 -10.37 8.74
CA ARG A 99 2.99 -11.66 9.43
C ARG A 99 2.35 -12.69 8.48
N PRO A 100 2.87 -13.91 8.42
CA PRO A 100 2.26 -14.95 7.60
C PRO A 100 0.87 -15.31 8.09
N GLY A 101 0.01 -15.61 7.13
CA GLY A 101 -1.34 -16.14 7.28
C GLY A 101 -1.74 -16.87 6.01
N GLY A 102 -3.05 -16.98 5.76
CA GLY A 102 -3.55 -17.46 4.48
C GLY A 102 -3.38 -16.43 3.37
N TRP A 103 -3.35 -16.87 2.10
CA TRP A 103 -3.24 -15.97 0.94
C TRP A 103 -4.37 -14.92 0.88
N TYR A 104 -5.54 -15.23 1.43
CA TYR A 104 -6.69 -14.31 1.51
C TYR A 104 -6.99 -13.86 2.95
N ASP A 105 -6.10 -14.15 3.90
CA ASP A 105 -6.24 -13.73 5.30
C ASP A 105 -5.61 -12.34 5.49
N TYR A 106 -6.40 -11.31 5.19
CA TYR A 106 -5.91 -9.94 5.23
C TYR A 106 -5.86 -9.40 6.65
N GLN A 107 -4.70 -8.84 6.98
CA GLN A 107 -4.42 -8.23 8.26
C GLN A 107 -4.16 -6.74 8.06
N THR A 108 -4.67 -5.92 8.98
CA THR A 108 -4.26 -4.52 9.07
C THR A 108 -2.96 -4.45 9.85
N VAL A 109 -1.90 -4.00 9.18
CA VAL A 109 -0.56 -3.85 9.76
C VAL A 109 -0.28 -2.36 9.91
N SER A 110 0.10 -1.94 11.11
CA SER A 110 0.54 -0.56 11.35
C SER A 110 2.04 -0.40 11.15
N ALA A 111 2.45 0.76 10.66
CA ALA A 111 3.84 1.18 10.63
C ALA A 111 3.95 2.62 11.18
N VAL A 112 5.03 2.87 11.93
CA VAL A 112 5.38 4.22 12.39
C VAL A 112 6.23 4.86 11.30
N LEU A 113 5.93 6.11 10.96
CA LEU A 113 6.73 6.88 10.03
C LEU A 113 8.06 7.27 10.70
N ALA A 114 9.16 7.18 9.96
CA ALA A 114 10.49 7.57 10.46
C ALA A 114 10.54 9.05 10.89
N ARG A 115 9.74 9.88 10.24
CA ARG A 115 9.46 11.28 10.58
C ARG A 115 8.04 11.63 10.16
N PRO A 116 7.37 12.59 10.82
CA PRO A 116 6.07 13.04 10.38
C PRO A 116 6.10 13.53 8.92
N VAL A 117 5.07 13.19 8.15
CA VAL A 117 4.93 13.54 6.73
C VAL A 117 3.82 14.58 6.59
N TYR A 118 4.09 15.65 5.85
CA TYR A 118 3.22 16.81 5.70
C TYR A 118 3.01 17.15 4.22
N GLY A 119 1.89 17.82 3.95
CA GLY A 119 1.56 18.37 2.64
C GLY A 119 1.51 17.31 1.54
N LYS A 120 1.78 17.75 0.31
CA LYS A 120 1.64 16.91 -0.88
C LYS A 120 2.90 16.09 -1.14
N ARG A 121 2.74 14.79 -1.35
CA ARG A 121 3.82 13.83 -1.61
C ARG A 121 3.50 12.84 -2.72
N ASP A 122 4.52 12.40 -3.44
CA ASP A 122 4.44 11.32 -4.41
C ASP A 122 4.75 9.98 -3.74
N ILE A 123 3.74 9.13 -3.59
CA ILE A 123 3.86 7.93 -2.75
C ILE A 123 3.95 6.65 -3.60
N MET A 124 4.96 5.83 -3.28
CA MET A 124 5.14 4.48 -3.83
C MET A 124 5.27 3.46 -2.70
N PHE A 125 4.75 2.25 -2.91
CA PHE A 125 4.99 1.09 -2.08
C PHE A 125 5.89 0.10 -2.81
N ARG A 126 6.95 -0.40 -2.15
CA ARG A 126 7.85 -1.43 -2.66
C ARG A 126 7.70 -2.71 -1.85
N ILE A 127 7.64 -3.85 -2.52
CA ILE A 127 7.49 -5.15 -1.89
C ILE A 127 8.82 -5.92 -1.97
N SER A 128 9.23 -6.54 -0.87
CA SER A 128 10.45 -7.36 -0.82
C SER A 128 10.33 -8.55 0.14
N GLY A 129 11.19 -9.55 -0.04
CA GLY A 129 11.29 -10.72 0.85
C GLY A 129 10.25 -11.81 0.58
N GLY A 130 9.42 -11.61 -0.46
CA GLY A 130 8.39 -12.56 -0.89
C GLY A 130 7.22 -11.85 -1.57
N ASN A 131 6.15 -12.62 -1.77
CA ASN A 131 4.94 -12.11 -2.38
C ASN A 131 3.92 -11.75 -1.28
N CYS A 132 3.09 -10.76 -1.54
CA CYS A 132 1.93 -10.46 -0.72
C CYS A 132 0.74 -10.07 -1.59
N ASN A 133 -0.44 -10.05 -0.98
CA ASN A 133 -1.61 -9.38 -1.50
C ASN A 133 -1.79 -8.05 -0.78
N PHE A 134 -2.15 -7.00 -1.53
CA PHE A 134 -2.28 -5.65 -1.02
C PHE A 134 -3.64 -5.04 -1.42
N LYS A 135 -4.40 -4.49 -0.47
CA LYS A 135 -5.70 -3.82 -0.73
C LYS A 135 -5.63 -2.30 -0.74
N GLY A 136 -4.78 -1.73 0.10
CA GLY A 136 -4.73 -0.29 0.32
C GLY A 136 -4.18 0.06 1.68
N TRP A 137 -4.13 1.35 1.94
CA TRP A 137 -3.48 1.92 3.11
C TRP A 137 -4.18 3.20 3.55
N ARG A 138 -3.90 3.68 4.76
CA ARG A 138 -4.38 4.96 5.29
C ARG A 138 -3.37 5.63 6.20
N ALA A 139 -3.49 6.94 6.32
CA ALA A 139 -2.83 7.74 7.34
C ALA A 139 -3.66 7.78 8.63
N LEU A 140 -2.98 7.80 9.78
CA LEU A 140 -3.54 7.95 11.11
C LEU A 140 -2.99 9.19 11.80
#